data_AF-A0A372MIX4-F1
#
_entry.id   AF-A0A372MIX4-F1
#
_cell.length_a   1.000
_cell.length_b   1.000
_cell.length_c   1.000
_cell.angle_alpha   90.00
_cell.angle_beta   90.00
_cell.angle_gamma   90.00
#
_symmetry.space_group_name_H-M   'P 1'
#
loop_
_entity.id
_entity.type
_entity.pdbx_description
1 polymer ?
#
loop_
_entity_poly.entity_id
_entity_poly.type
_entity_poly.pdbx_seq_one_letter_code
_entity_poly.pdbx_strand_id
1 'polypeptide(L)'
;MEPVDFEDVVSRLLTAMGFEMVEVTRYSGDGGIDVRGVLVIGDVVRMKMAVQAKRWKYHVQAPAVQQMRGSLGAHEQGLIITTSDFSKGAKNEAIQTDKTPIALMNGEQLVTLLMEYSIGVKSTPQVLFDLEDGSLCSQ
;
A
#
# COMPACT_ATOMS: atom_id res chain seq x y z
N MET A 1 7.57 -22.33 -3.98
CA MET A 1 6.67 -21.22 -3.58
C MET A 1 6.16 -20.65 -4.89
N GLU A 2 4.87 -20.80 -5.17
CA GLU A 2 4.26 -20.20 -6.37
C GLU A 2 4.48 -18.68 -6.35
N PRO A 3 4.61 -18.02 -7.52
CA PRO A 3 4.69 -16.56 -7.57
C PRO A 3 3.42 -16.00 -6.94
N VAL A 4 3.54 -15.37 -5.77
CA VAL A 4 2.41 -14.61 -5.22
C VAL A 4 2.32 -13.33 -6.05
N ASP A 5 1.20 -13.16 -6.73
CA ASP A 5 0.92 -11.93 -7.46
C ASP A 5 0.82 -10.76 -6.48
N PHE A 6 1.34 -9.60 -6.89
CA PHE A 6 1.35 -8.40 -6.05
C PHE A 6 -0.05 -8.03 -5.56
N GLU A 7 -1.01 -8.20 -6.44
CA GLU A 7 -2.42 -7.90 -6.22
C GLU A 7 -3.00 -8.80 -5.12
N ASP A 8 -2.60 -10.07 -5.02
CA ASP A 8 -3.02 -10.96 -3.93
C ASP A 8 -2.48 -10.48 -2.57
N VAL A 9 -1.20 -10.11 -2.51
CA VAL A 9 -0.60 -9.56 -1.28
C VAL A 9 -1.33 -8.30 -0.83
N VAL A 10 -1.64 -7.41 -1.78
CA VAL A 10 -2.36 -6.17 -1.50
C VAL A 10 -3.81 -6.43 -1.08
N SER A 11 -4.52 -7.34 -1.75
CA SER A 11 -5.89 -7.73 -1.38
C SER A 11 -5.97 -8.28 0.04
N ARG A 12 -5.03 -9.15 0.41
CA ARG A 12 -4.90 -9.69 1.77
C ARG A 12 -4.60 -8.60 2.79
N LEU A 13 -3.73 -7.65 2.44
CA LEU A 13 -3.43 -6.50 3.30
C LEU A 13 -4.66 -5.63 3.53
N LEU A 14 -5.38 -5.25 2.47
CA LEU A 14 -6.60 -4.45 2.58
C LEU A 14 -7.65 -5.15 3.45
N THR A 15 -7.84 -6.46 3.27
CA THR A 15 -8.74 -7.27 4.10
C THR A 15 -8.32 -7.22 5.57
N ALA A 16 -7.02 -7.40 5.86
CA ALA A 16 -6.50 -7.34 7.22
C ALA A 16 -6.65 -5.95 7.87
N MET A 17 -6.62 -4.88 7.06
CA MET A 17 -6.89 -3.51 7.48
C MET A 17 -8.39 -3.19 7.68
N GLY A 18 -9.28 -4.16 7.54
CA GLY A 18 -10.73 -4.00 7.78
C GLY A 18 -11.54 -3.54 6.55
N PHE A 19 -11.01 -3.72 5.34
CA PHE A 19 -11.81 -3.53 4.14
C PHE A 19 -12.76 -4.71 3.93
N GLU A 20 -14.04 -4.40 3.73
CA GLU A 20 -15.09 -5.33 3.32
C GLU A 20 -15.36 -5.22 1.81
N MET A 21 -16.06 -6.21 1.26
CA MET A 21 -16.52 -6.23 -0.14
C MET A 21 -15.37 -5.97 -1.12
N VAL A 22 -14.22 -6.60 -0.87
CA VAL A 22 -13.01 -6.45 -1.67
C VAL A 22 -13.22 -7.17 -3.01
N GLU A 23 -13.41 -6.40 -4.08
CA GLU A 23 -13.56 -6.88 -5.45
C GLU A 23 -12.31 -6.55 -6.26
N VAL A 24 -11.63 -7.58 -6.76
CA VAL A 24 -10.52 -7.41 -7.71
C VAL A 24 -11.10 -7.08 -9.07
N THR A 25 -10.72 -5.94 -9.62
CA THR A 25 -11.20 -5.47 -10.92
C THR A 25 -10.28 -6.01 -12.01
N ARG A 26 -10.88 -6.59 -13.06
CA ARG A 26 -10.09 -7.01 -14.22
C ARG A 26 -9.73 -5.79 -15.06
N TYR A 27 -8.53 -5.83 -15.64
CA TYR A 27 -7.95 -4.79 -16.48
C TYR A 27 -8.82 -4.49 -17.72
N SER A 28 -9.87 -3.67 -17.58
CA SER A 28 -10.62 -3.13 -18.70
C SER A 28 -11.32 -1.81 -18.35
N GLY A 29 -10.80 -0.71 -18.89
CA GLY A 29 -11.53 0.56 -19.03
C GLY A 29 -11.67 1.44 -17.78
N ASP A 30 -11.25 1.00 -16.60
CA ASP A 30 -11.46 1.73 -15.34
C ASP A 30 -10.26 2.59 -14.89
N GLY A 31 -9.37 2.94 -15.82
CA GLY A 31 -8.18 3.74 -15.53
C GLY A 31 -7.12 3.04 -14.67
N GLY A 32 -7.23 1.72 -14.51
CA GLY A 32 -6.25 0.89 -13.82
C GLY A 32 -6.49 0.84 -12.31
N ILE A 33 -7.75 0.79 -11.89
CA ILE A 33 -8.10 0.39 -10.54
C ILE A 33 -7.93 -1.13 -10.48
N ASP A 34 -7.28 -1.62 -9.44
CA ASP A 34 -6.99 -3.04 -9.27
C ASP A 34 -7.94 -3.67 -8.22
N VAL A 35 -8.38 -2.87 -7.25
CA VAL A 35 -9.30 -3.31 -6.17
C VAL A 35 -10.31 -2.21 -5.85
N ARG A 36 -11.57 -2.59 -5.62
CA ARG A 36 -12.57 -1.75 -4.93
C ARG A 36 -13.00 -2.41 -3.64
N GLY A 37 -13.24 -1.61 -2.60
CA GLY A 37 -13.68 -2.11 -1.30
C GLY A 37 -14.30 -1.02 -0.43
N VAL A 38 -14.84 -1.43 0.71
CA VAL A 38 -15.48 -0.54 1.69
C VAL A 38 -14.75 -0.67 3.02
N LEU A 39 -14.10 0.41 3.47
CA LEU A 39 -13.56 0.47 4.82
C LEU A 39 -14.70 0.74 5.81
N VAL A 40 -14.84 -0.14 6.80
CA VAL A 40 -15.86 -0.02 7.86
C VAL A 40 -15.19 0.31 9.18
N ILE A 41 -15.61 1.42 9.81
CA ILE A 41 -15.08 1.86 11.11
C ILE A 41 -16.18 1.82 12.15
N GLY A 42 -15.95 1.03 13.20
CA GLY A 42 -16.88 0.86 14.32
C GLY A 42 -18.27 0.41 13.90
N ASP A 43 -18.38 -0.41 12.84
CA ASP A 43 -19.62 -0.96 12.26
C ASP A 43 -20.64 0.06 11.73
N VAL A 44 -20.34 1.36 11.79
CA VAL A 44 -21.29 2.44 11.46
C VAL A 44 -20.80 3.30 10.30
N VAL A 45 -19.51 3.61 10.24
CA VAL A 45 -18.95 4.48 9.20
C VAL A 45 -18.46 3.63 8.03
N ARG A 46 -18.96 3.89 6.82
CA ARG A 46 -18.60 3.17 5.59
C ARG A 46 -17.96 4.12 4.60
N MET A 47 -16.76 3.80 4.13
CA MET A 47 -16.05 4.60 3.13
C MET A 47 -15.73 3.73 1.92
N LYS A 48 -16.24 4.11 0.75
CA LYS A 48 -15.94 3.43 -0.52
C LYS A 48 -14.56 3.86 -1.01
N MET A 49 -13.73 2.89 -1.34
CA MET A 49 -12.35 3.08 -1.75
C MET A 49 -12.10 2.38 -3.07
N ALA A 50 -11.51 3.11 -4.01
CA ALA A 50 -10.86 2.53 -5.18
C ALA A 50 -9.35 2.50 -4.91
N VAL A 51 -8.69 1.38 -5.23
CA VAL A 51 -7.28 1.14 -4.96
C VAL A 51 -6.56 0.76 -6.24
N GLN A 52 -5.45 1.44 -6.51
CA GLN A 52 -4.50 1.07 -7.54
C GLN A 52 -3.22 0.58 -6.86
N ALA A 53 -2.73 -0.59 -7.25
CA ALA A 53 -1.57 -1.24 -6.70
C ALA A 53 -0.61 -1.66 -7.82
N LYS A 54 0.52 -0.96 -7.95
CA LYS A 54 1.50 -1.25 -9.01
C LYS A 54 2.91 -1.45 -8.49
N ARG A 55 3.61 -2.45 -9.05
CA ARG A 55 5.05 -2.65 -8.87
C ARG A 55 5.82 -1.63 -9.70
N TRP A 56 6.08 -0.45 -9.16
CA TRP A 56 6.87 0.58 -9.85
C TRP A 56 8.34 0.55 -9.46
N LYS A 57 9.21 0.76 -10.45
CA LYS A 57 10.66 0.92 -10.27
C LYS A 57 11.05 2.37 -9.98
N TYR A 58 10.33 3.31 -10.58
CA TYR A 58 10.58 4.75 -10.47
C TYR A 58 9.54 5.42 -9.60
N HIS A 59 9.81 6.66 -9.22
CA HIS A 59 8.84 7.43 -8.45
C HIS A 59 7.56 7.67 -9.23
N VAL A 60 6.44 7.55 -8.53
CA VAL A 60 5.11 7.89 -9.03
C VAL A 60 5.05 9.38 -9.37
N GLN A 61 4.48 9.70 -10.51
CA GLN A 61 4.33 11.09 -10.96
C GLN A 61 2.87 11.56 -10.87
N ALA A 62 2.68 12.87 -10.84
CA ALA A 62 1.35 13.50 -10.76
C ALA A 62 0.31 12.98 -11.78
N PRO A 63 0.67 12.63 -13.04
CA PRO A 63 -0.29 12.07 -13.99
C PRO A 63 -0.99 10.80 -13.50
N ALA A 64 -0.31 9.94 -12.74
CA ALA A 64 -0.92 8.72 -12.19
C ALA A 64 -2.00 9.06 -11.14
N VAL A 65 -1.72 10.07 -10.30
CA VAL A 65 -2.68 10.59 -9.31
C VAL A 65 -3.90 11.21 -9.99
N GLN A 66 -3.68 11.98 -11.06
CA GLN A 66 -4.75 12.58 -11.86
C GLN A 66 -5.61 11.52 -12.54
N GLN A 67 -4.98 10.49 -13.13
CA GLN A 67 -5.66 9.38 -13.76
C GLN A 67 -6.51 8.60 -12.76
N MET A 68 -5.95 8.28 -11.58
CA MET A 68 -6.72 7.60 -10.53
C MET A 68 -7.93 8.43 -10.13
N ARG A 69 -7.76 9.74 -9.90
CA ARG A 69 -8.85 10.63 -9.53
C ARG A 69 -9.97 10.67 -10.58
N GLY A 70 -9.61 10.67 -11.86
CA GLY A 70 -10.59 10.61 -12.96
C GLY A 70 -11.34 9.28 -13.07
N SER A 71 -10.89 8.25 -12.35
CA SER A 71 -11.46 6.89 -12.36
C SER A 71 -12.33 6.59 -11.14
N LEU A 72 -12.44 7.55 -10.21
CA LEU A 72 -13.26 7.41 -9.00
C LEU A 72 -14.75 7.49 -9.35
N GLY A 73 -15.53 6.59 -8.77
CA GLY A 73 -16.98 6.67 -8.75
C GLY A 73 -17.51 7.73 -7.79
N ALA A 74 -18.83 7.93 -7.80
CA ALA A 74 -19.49 8.88 -6.91
C ALA A 74 -19.23 8.53 -5.43
N HIS A 75 -18.71 9.52 -4.69
CA HIS A 75 -18.34 9.41 -3.27
C HIS A 75 -17.24 8.37 -2.95
N GLU A 76 -16.50 7.89 -3.96
CA GLU A 76 -15.31 7.07 -3.73
C GLU A 76 -14.11 7.94 -3.35
N GLN A 77 -13.26 7.41 -2.48
CA GLN A 77 -11.92 7.92 -2.21
C GLN A 77 -10.90 7.04 -2.95
N GLY A 78 -9.71 7.60 -3.25
CA GLY A 78 -8.65 6.87 -3.94
C GLY A 78 -7.49 6.49 -3.02
N LEU A 79 -6.85 5.35 -3.27
CA LEU A 79 -5.56 4.95 -2.67
C LEU A 79 -4.61 4.40 -3.74
N ILE A 80 -3.43 5.00 -3.87
CA ILE A 80 -2.33 4.44 -4.68
C ILE A 80 -1.34 3.73 -3.77
N ILE A 81 -1.06 2.47 -4.07
CA ILE A 81 -0.04 1.64 -3.42
C ILE A 81 1.08 1.38 -4.44
N THR A 82 2.32 1.63 -4.02
CA THR A 82 3.50 1.38 -4.85
C THR A 82 4.61 0.69 -4.07
N THR A 83 5.45 -0.08 -4.76
CA THR A 83 6.73 -0.58 -4.23
C THR A 83 7.86 0.46 -4.25
N SER A 84 7.63 1.65 -4.83
CA SER A 84 8.57 2.78 -4.89
C SER A 84 8.12 3.93 -3.96
N ASP A 85 8.53 5.18 -4.24
CA ASP A 85 8.02 6.39 -3.57
C ASP A 85 7.32 7.33 -4.57
N PHE A 86 6.69 8.39 -4.07
CA PHE A 86 6.00 9.39 -4.87
C PHE A 86 6.87 10.63 -5.07
N SER A 87 6.82 11.23 -6.26
CA SER A 87 7.46 12.52 -6.49
C SER A 87 6.78 13.63 -5.69
N LYS A 88 7.48 14.75 -5.47
CA LYS A 88 6.89 15.94 -4.82
C LYS A 88 5.63 16.41 -5.56
N GLY A 89 5.65 16.35 -6.90
CA GLY A 89 4.49 16.68 -7.72
C GLY A 89 3.30 15.75 -7.49
N ALA A 90 3.53 14.44 -7.36
CA ALA A 90 2.48 13.47 -7.03
C ALA A 90 1.91 13.69 -5.62
N LYS A 91 2.78 13.92 -4.62
CA LYS A 91 2.37 14.22 -3.24
C LYS A 91 1.51 15.50 -3.18
N ASN A 92 1.89 16.54 -3.91
CA ASN A 92 1.12 17.79 -3.99
C ASN A 92 -0.21 17.62 -4.73
N GLU A 93 -0.23 16.88 -5.85
CA GLU A 93 -1.45 16.63 -6.62
C GLU A 93 -2.50 15.85 -5.80
N ALA A 94 -2.06 14.94 -4.95
CA ALA A 94 -2.91 14.08 -4.13
C ALA A 94 -3.71 14.84 -3.07
N ILE A 95 -3.19 15.96 -2.58
CA ILE A 95 -3.78 16.76 -1.48
C ILE A 95 -4.38 18.10 -1.94
N GLN A 96 -4.60 18.29 -3.25
CA GLN A 96 -5.19 19.53 -3.76
C GLN A 96 -6.58 19.78 -3.17
N THR A 97 -6.77 20.98 -2.63
CA THR A 97 -7.91 21.36 -1.77
C THR A 97 -9.26 21.35 -2.48
N ASP A 98 -9.26 21.54 -3.80
CA ASP A 98 -10.42 21.61 -4.67
C ASP A 98 -10.80 20.25 -5.31
N LYS A 99 -10.08 19.18 -4.95
CA LYS A 99 -10.21 17.87 -5.57
C LYS A 99 -10.38 16.76 -4.54
N THR A 100 -10.97 15.64 -4.97
CA THR A 100 -11.07 14.45 -4.13
C THR A 100 -9.66 14.00 -3.70
N PRO A 101 -9.40 13.86 -2.39
CA PRO A 101 -8.11 13.42 -1.89
C PRO A 101 -7.76 12.02 -2.41
N ILE A 102 -6.48 11.82 -2.70
CA ILE A 102 -5.94 10.50 -3.05
C ILE A 102 -4.93 10.11 -1.97
N ALA A 103 -5.21 9.05 -1.23
CA ALA A 103 -4.26 8.49 -0.28
C ALA A 103 -3.08 7.87 -1.03
N LEU A 104 -1.88 7.98 -0.46
CA LEU A 104 -0.65 7.47 -1.05
C LEU A 104 0.04 6.55 -0.03
N MET A 105 0.38 5.34 -0.46
CA MET A 105 1.13 4.36 0.32
C MET A 105 2.38 3.97 -0.46
N ASN A 106 3.54 4.36 0.05
CA ASN A 106 4.82 4.04 -0.58
C ASN A 106 5.34 2.66 -0.14
N GLY A 107 6.47 2.23 -0.71
CA GLY A 107 7.04 0.91 -0.44
C GLY A 107 7.41 0.69 1.01
N GLU A 108 7.92 1.71 1.71
CA GLU A 108 8.28 1.60 3.14
C GLU A 108 7.03 1.43 4.02
N GLN A 109 5.98 2.22 3.77
CA GLN A 109 4.70 2.10 4.46
C GLN A 109 4.05 0.74 4.19
N LEU A 110 4.08 0.29 2.92
CA LEU A 110 3.58 -1.02 2.52
C LEU A 110 4.29 -2.13 3.30
N VAL A 111 5.63 -2.14 3.32
CA VAL A 111 6.42 -3.15 4.04
C VAL A 111 6.13 -3.12 5.54
N THR A 112 6.02 -1.93 6.12
CA THR A 112 5.69 -1.76 7.55
C THR A 112 4.36 -2.43 7.88
N LEU A 113 3.32 -2.18 7.09
CA LEU A 113 2.00 -2.79 7.30
C LEU A 113 2.02 -4.30 7.03
N LEU A 114 2.74 -4.76 6.01
CA LEU A 114 2.89 -6.20 5.76
C LEU A 114 3.52 -6.91 6.96
N MET A 115 4.51 -6.29 7.63
CA MET A 115 5.09 -6.81 8.86
C MET A 115 4.09 -6.81 10.02
N GLU A 116 3.39 -5.69 10.23
CA GLU A 116 2.39 -5.54 11.29
C GLU A 116 1.31 -6.62 11.21
N TYR A 117 0.78 -6.87 10.00
CA TYR A 117 -0.24 -7.89 9.77
C TYR A 117 0.33 -9.30 9.49
N SER A 118 1.64 -9.49 9.58
CA SER A 118 2.33 -10.77 9.29
C SER A 118 1.99 -11.37 7.91
N ILE A 119 1.86 -10.53 6.88
CA ILE A 119 1.48 -10.92 5.51
C ILE A 119 2.73 -11.09 4.66
N GLY A 120 3.01 -12.33 4.25
CA GLY A 120 4.14 -12.64 3.35
C GLY A 120 5.51 -12.43 3.98
N VAL A 121 5.56 -12.28 5.31
CA VAL A 121 6.80 -12.05 6.06
C VAL A 121 7.17 -13.29 6.86
N LYS A 122 8.48 -13.55 6.95
CA LYS A 122 9.04 -14.61 7.80
C LYS A 122 9.98 -13.99 8.82
N SER A 123 9.59 -14.01 10.08
CA SER A 123 10.49 -13.63 11.18
C SER A 123 11.49 -14.77 11.43
N THR A 124 12.78 -14.46 11.39
CA THR A 124 13.84 -15.40 11.74
C THR A 124 14.58 -14.82 12.94
N PRO A 125 14.48 -15.46 14.13
CA PRO A 125 15.23 -15.01 15.30
C PRO A 125 16.73 -15.05 15.01
N GLN A 126 17.43 -13.97 15.32
CA GLN A 126 18.89 -13.94 15.27
C GLN A 126 19.45 -13.89 16.69
N VAL A 127 20.39 -14.77 16.98
CA VAL A 127 21.15 -14.76 18.24
C VAL A 127 22.36 -13.85 18.01
N LEU A 128 22.37 -12.69 18.67
CA LEU A 128 23.51 -11.79 18.67
C LEU A 128 24.47 -12.20 19.79
N PHE A 129 25.71 -12.50 19.44
CA PHE A 129 26.78 -12.70 20.40
C PHE A 129 27.58 -11.40 20.52
N ASP A 130 27.75 -10.92 21.75
CA ASP A 130 28.66 -9.82 22.05
C ASP A 130 29.90 -10.38 22.76
N LEU A 131 31.05 -9.73 22.56
CA LEU A 131 32.27 -10.10 23.25
C LEU A 131 32.29 -9.37 24.60
N GLU A 132 32.48 -10.11 25.69
CA GLU A 132 32.81 -9.50 26.97
C GLU A 132 34.24 -8.92 26.87
N ASP A 133 34.36 -7.59 27.05
CA ASP A 133 35.60 -6.83 26.89
C ASP A 133 36.81 -7.48 27.59
N GLY A 134 37.94 -7.57 26.87
CA GLY A 134 39.29 -7.68 27.45
C GLY A 134 39.90 -9.08 27.62
N SER A 135 39.17 -10.17 27.38
CA SER A 135 39.70 -11.53 27.61
C SER A 135 40.64 -12.06 26.50
N LEU A 136 40.74 -11.37 25.36
CA LEU A 136 41.56 -11.78 24.21
C LEU A 136 42.74 -10.85 23.89
N CYS A 137 42.87 -9.72 24.60
CA CYS A 137 43.97 -8.76 24.44
C CYS A 137 44.90 -8.78 25.67
N SER A 138 45.49 -9.94 25.97
CA SER A 138 46.66 -10.00 26.85
C SER A 138 47.51 -11.23 26.52
N GLN A 139 48.47 -11.03 25.62
CA GLN A 139 49.81 -11.64 25.64
C GLN A 139 50.82 -10.64 25.08
#